data_AF-A0A8H7F752-F1
#
_entry.id   AF-A0A8H7F752-F1
#
_cell.length_a   1.000
_cell.length_b   1.000
_cell.length_c   1.000
_cell.angle_alpha   90.00
_cell.angle_beta   90.00
_cell.angle_gamma   90.00
#
_symmetry.space_group_name_H-M   'P 1'
#
loop_
_entity.id
_entity.type
_entity.pdbx_description
1 polymer ?
#
loop_
_entity_poly.entity_id
_entity_poly.type
_entity_poly.pdbx_seq_one_letter_code
_entity_poly.pdbx_strand_id
1 'polypeptide(L)'
;MVGGNPQKDAYGFRFWNPSNVPGAPFAEYVEEGNLGRFLGFLACLIQASFTIAGPDYVSMTAGEAENPRKVLPKAFNSVFYRLTAFFVLGSLCVGIVVPYNDPSLIKAISDARPGAGSSPYVIAMQRMKIQVLPHIVNALVLSAIYSAGNSYVYCASRTLYGLALEGKMPFCLTRCTKGGVPIFCVGITLAISALAFLQLSNDAAVVLSWFVNLVTASQLLNFATISFTYIRFYAALKSQGVPRDSLPHKSRLQPFSAYYAFVGTFIMAFVGGYSVFLPGNWSIPSFLFSYTMIGVYPILFIAWKIIHRTEWCDLKKIDFFESERIEIDRYEESLNL
;
A
#
# COMPACT_ATOMS: atom_id res chain seq x y z
N MET A 1 7.39 -14.18 25.45
CA MET A 1 8.45 -15.07 24.94
C MET A 1 9.10 -15.91 26.04
N VAL A 2 9.31 -15.37 27.26
CA VAL A 2 10.01 -16.05 28.38
C VAL A 2 9.08 -16.43 29.57
N GLY A 3 7.82 -16.79 29.32
CA GLY A 3 6.95 -17.32 30.39
C GLY A 3 6.23 -16.28 31.27
N GLY A 4 6.17 -15.00 30.89
CA GLY A 4 5.40 -13.96 31.59
C GLY A 4 3.89 -13.95 31.31
N ASN A 5 3.34 -14.97 30.65
CA ASN A 5 1.91 -15.11 30.39
C ASN A 5 1.18 -15.75 31.59
N PRO A 6 -0.15 -15.62 31.70
CA PRO A 6 -0.92 -16.25 32.78
C PRO A 6 -0.76 -17.77 32.89
N GLN A 7 -0.36 -18.43 31.80
CA GLN A 7 -0.08 -19.87 31.76
C GLN A 7 1.36 -20.23 32.15
N LYS A 8 2.22 -19.23 32.44
CA LYS A 8 3.65 -19.37 32.73
C LYS A 8 4.42 -20.21 31.70
N ASP A 9 3.98 -20.17 30.45
CA ASP A 9 4.55 -20.94 29.33
C ASP A 9 5.52 -20.08 28.50
N ALA A 10 6.74 -20.57 28.33
CA ALA A 10 7.72 -19.97 27.46
C ALA A 10 7.53 -20.48 26.02
N TYR A 11 6.79 -19.71 25.22
CA TYR A 11 6.52 -20.06 23.81
C TYR A 11 7.77 -20.06 22.91
N GLY A 12 8.83 -19.29 23.22
CA GLY A 12 10.08 -19.28 22.42
C GLY A 12 9.84 -19.23 20.90
N PHE A 13 10.53 -20.05 20.12
CA PHE A 13 10.25 -20.32 18.70
C PHE A 13 9.54 -21.67 18.50
N ARG A 14 8.67 -22.08 19.44
CA ARG A 14 8.09 -23.43 19.48
C ARG A 14 7.34 -23.79 18.19
N PHE A 15 6.56 -22.87 17.64
CA PHE A 15 5.77 -23.09 16.42
C PHE A 15 6.60 -22.97 15.12
N TRP A 16 7.86 -22.58 15.21
CA TRP A 16 8.80 -22.56 14.08
C TRP A 16 9.60 -23.86 13.97
N ASN A 17 9.53 -24.73 14.99
CA ASN A 17 10.19 -26.02 14.98
C ASN A 17 9.31 -27.05 14.24
N PRO A 18 9.83 -27.68 13.15
CA PRO A 18 9.11 -28.73 12.42
C PRO A 18 8.62 -29.88 13.30
N SER A 19 9.30 -30.14 14.42
CA SER A 19 8.97 -31.21 15.37
C SER A 19 7.65 -30.94 16.12
N ASN A 20 7.25 -29.68 16.26
CA ASN A 20 6.03 -29.28 16.96
C ASN A 20 4.89 -28.93 16.01
N VAL A 21 5.23 -28.40 14.82
CA VAL A 21 4.27 -28.01 13.79
C VAL A 21 4.80 -28.52 12.44
N PRO A 22 4.17 -29.54 11.84
CA PRO A 22 4.53 -30.03 10.52
C PRO A 22 4.51 -28.90 9.50
N GLY A 23 5.49 -28.82 8.61
CA GLY A 23 5.58 -27.77 7.59
C GLY A 23 6.11 -26.42 8.08
N ALA A 24 6.39 -26.23 9.37
CA ALA A 24 7.08 -25.02 9.84
C ALA A 24 8.58 -25.04 9.46
N PRO A 25 9.22 -23.88 9.19
CA PRO A 25 8.64 -22.54 9.13
C PRO A 25 8.05 -22.16 7.75
N PHE A 26 8.33 -22.95 6.70
CA PHE A 26 7.84 -22.70 5.35
C PHE A 26 6.78 -23.75 4.96
N ALA A 27 5.52 -23.43 5.26
CA ALA A 27 4.41 -24.31 4.96
C ALA A 27 4.19 -24.43 3.43
N GLU A 28 3.80 -25.62 3.00
CA GLU A 28 3.44 -25.88 1.61
C GLU A 28 2.06 -25.28 1.31
N TYR A 29 1.93 -24.64 0.15
CA TYR A 29 0.69 -23.98 -0.28
C TYR A 29 0.29 -24.51 -1.66
N VAL A 30 -0.95 -25.03 -1.74
CA VAL A 30 -1.60 -25.61 -2.95
C VAL A 30 -0.97 -26.90 -3.45
N GLU A 31 0.34 -26.91 -3.67
CA GLU A 31 1.11 -28.04 -4.18
C GLU A 31 2.04 -28.58 -3.09
N GLU A 32 2.48 -29.83 -3.21
CA GLU A 32 3.44 -30.44 -2.28
C GLU A 32 4.90 -30.17 -2.70
N GLY A 33 5.81 -30.18 -1.73
CA GLY A 33 7.25 -30.07 -1.95
C GLY A 33 7.77 -28.64 -2.22
N ASN A 34 8.89 -28.54 -2.96
CA ASN A 34 9.60 -27.26 -3.14
C ASN A 34 8.75 -26.20 -3.88
N LEU A 35 7.90 -26.63 -4.81
CA LEU A 35 7.01 -25.75 -5.55
C LEU A 35 5.92 -25.19 -4.62
N GLY A 36 5.33 -26.03 -3.77
CA GLY A 36 4.37 -25.61 -2.74
C GLY A 36 4.92 -24.54 -1.79
N ARG A 37 6.16 -24.69 -1.34
CA ARG A 37 6.83 -23.71 -0.47
C ARG A 37 7.07 -22.38 -1.20
N PHE A 38 7.43 -22.43 -2.48
CA PHE A 38 7.59 -21.24 -3.30
C PHE A 38 6.26 -20.51 -3.53
N LEU A 39 5.17 -21.24 -3.80
CA LEU A 39 3.83 -20.65 -3.94
C LEU A 39 3.37 -20.01 -2.62
N GLY A 40 3.67 -20.62 -1.47
CA GLY A 40 3.40 -20.06 -0.15
C GLY A 40 4.16 -18.75 0.07
N PHE A 41 5.46 -18.74 -0.24
CA PHE A 41 6.27 -17.51 -0.21
C PHE A 41 5.69 -16.43 -1.14
N LEU A 42 5.30 -16.80 -2.35
CA LEU A 42 4.74 -15.87 -3.34
C LEU A 42 3.41 -15.27 -2.87
N ALA A 43 2.53 -16.08 -2.28
CA ALA A 43 1.27 -15.59 -1.68
C ALA A 43 1.54 -14.60 -0.55
N CYS A 44 2.49 -14.90 0.34
CA CYS A 44 2.89 -13.97 1.40
C CYS A 44 3.52 -12.69 0.85
N LEU A 45 4.30 -12.77 -0.24
CA LEU A 45 4.92 -11.62 -0.88
C LEU A 45 3.87 -10.68 -1.52
N ILE A 46 2.83 -11.23 -2.15
CA ILE A 46 1.71 -10.44 -2.70
C ILE A 46 0.97 -9.75 -1.57
N GLN A 47 0.64 -10.47 -0.49
CA GLN A 47 -0.03 -9.88 0.67
C GLN A 47 0.84 -8.82 1.36
N ALA A 48 2.16 -9.01 1.44
CA ALA A 48 3.09 -8.02 1.96
C ALA A 48 3.13 -6.76 1.06
N SER A 49 3.06 -6.93 -0.25
CA SER A 49 3.03 -5.81 -1.22
C SER A 49 1.81 -4.91 -1.02
N PHE A 50 0.66 -5.48 -0.66
CA PHE A 50 -0.52 -4.71 -0.26
C PHE A 50 -0.27 -3.86 0.99
N THR A 51 0.39 -4.44 2.01
CA THR A 51 0.60 -3.76 3.29
C THR A 51 1.55 -2.57 3.21
N ILE A 52 2.52 -2.60 2.28
CA ILE A 52 3.48 -1.52 2.08
C ILE A 52 2.85 -0.45 1.18
N ALA A 53 1.99 0.36 1.79
CA ALA A 53 1.35 1.53 1.19
C ALA A 53 1.75 2.80 1.97
N GLY A 54 1.73 3.94 1.29
CA GLY A 54 1.61 5.24 1.95
C GLY A 54 2.84 6.15 2.08
N PRO A 55 4.08 5.77 1.77
CA PRO A 55 5.13 6.76 1.57
C PRO A 55 4.76 7.80 0.50
N ASP A 56 4.07 7.38 -0.55
CA ASP A 56 3.55 8.25 -1.60
C ASP A 56 2.53 9.28 -1.08
N TYR A 57 1.69 8.94 -0.09
CA TYR A 57 0.77 9.92 0.51
C TYR A 57 1.50 11.03 1.27
N VAL A 58 2.66 10.74 1.88
CA VAL A 58 3.50 11.78 2.52
C VAL A 58 3.98 12.80 1.48
N SER A 59 4.21 12.39 0.23
CA SER A 59 4.56 13.33 -0.84
C SER A 59 3.40 14.27 -1.20
N MET A 60 2.15 13.85 -1.05
CA MET A 60 0.99 14.71 -1.36
C MET A 60 0.87 15.87 -0.36
N THR A 61 1.31 15.66 0.88
CA THR A 61 1.34 16.72 1.89
C THR A 61 2.48 17.72 1.69
N ALA A 62 3.37 17.50 0.71
CA ALA A 62 4.49 18.39 0.45
C ALA A 62 4.07 19.82 0.11
N GLY A 63 2.96 20.00 -0.60
CA GLY A 63 2.43 21.31 -0.96
C GLY A 63 1.79 22.07 0.19
N GLU A 64 1.50 21.40 1.32
CA GLU A 64 0.87 21.98 2.51
C GLU A 64 1.81 22.00 3.72
N ALA A 65 3.01 21.42 3.61
CA ALA A 65 3.97 21.32 4.68
C ALA A 65 4.85 22.58 4.78
N GLU A 66 5.06 23.07 5.99
CA GLU A 66 6.05 24.10 6.27
C GLU A 66 7.47 23.53 6.10
N ASN A 67 8.36 24.24 5.42
CA ASN A 67 9.75 23.83 5.15
C ASN A 67 9.87 22.39 4.60
N PRO A 68 9.25 22.08 3.45
CA PRO A 68 9.12 20.70 2.95
C PRO A 68 10.49 20.05 2.70
N ARG A 69 11.51 20.82 2.31
CA ARG A 69 12.86 20.29 2.04
C ARG A 69 13.58 19.74 3.28
N LYS A 70 13.29 20.29 4.46
CA LYS A 70 13.85 19.80 5.74
C LYS A 70 12.96 18.74 6.39
N VAL A 71 11.64 18.95 6.35
CA VAL A 71 10.66 18.12 7.07
C VAL A 71 10.36 16.83 6.34
N LEU A 72 10.15 16.87 5.02
CA LEU A 72 9.74 15.67 4.27
C LEU A 72 10.78 14.56 4.29
N PRO A 73 12.09 14.80 4.06
CA PRO A 73 13.06 13.70 4.11
C PRO A 73 13.11 13.01 5.46
N LYS A 74 12.92 13.76 6.56
CA LYS A 74 12.84 13.19 7.92
C LYS A 74 11.55 12.39 8.11
N ALA A 75 10.42 12.93 7.66
CA ALA A 75 9.12 12.26 7.73
C ALA A 75 9.13 10.94 6.93
N PHE A 76 9.64 10.96 5.70
CA PHE A 76 9.77 9.77 4.85
C PHE A 76 10.60 8.67 5.49
N ASN A 77 11.81 9.00 5.97
CA ASN A 77 12.68 8.03 6.62
C ASN A 77 12.03 7.47 7.89
N SER A 78 11.40 8.32 8.71
CA SER A 78 10.69 7.90 9.92
C SER A 78 9.56 6.92 9.60
N VAL A 79 8.73 7.23 8.60
CA VAL A 79 7.63 6.36 8.16
C VAL A 79 8.16 5.03 7.66
N PHE A 80 9.20 5.03 6.83
CA PHE A 80 9.81 3.80 6.32
C PHE A 80 10.31 2.88 7.44
N TYR A 81 11.19 3.39 8.32
CA TYR A 81 11.75 2.57 9.41
C TYR A 81 10.67 2.09 10.37
N ARG A 82 9.67 2.93 10.66
CA ARG A 82 8.56 2.60 11.55
C ARG A 82 7.67 1.51 10.96
N LEU A 83 7.29 1.62 9.68
CA LEU A 83 6.49 0.60 9.00
C LEU A 83 7.24 -0.73 8.89
N THR A 84 8.51 -0.70 8.47
CA THR A 84 9.34 -1.91 8.40
C THR A 84 9.48 -2.57 9.76
N ALA A 85 9.79 -1.81 10.81
CA ALA A 85 9.90 -2.35 12.16
C ALA A 85 8.58 -2.97 12.65
N PHE A 86 7.45 -2.27 12.54
CA PHE A 86 6.18 -2.79 13.02
C PHE A 86 5.66 -3.98 12.20
N PHE A 87 5.88 -4.02 10.89
CA PHE A 87 5.43 -5.15 10.06
C PHE A 87 6.32 -6.38 10.25
N VAL A 88 7.64 -6.22 10.26
CA VAL A 88 8.57 -7.35 10.45
C VAL A 88 8.50 -7.89 11.88
N LEU A 89 8.57 -7.01 12.88
CA LEU A 89 8.48 -7.45 14.28
C LEU A 89 7.07 -7.96 14.60
N GLY A 90 6.03 -7.32 14.05
CA GLY A 90 4.64 -7.74 14.26
C GLY A 90 4.36 -9.12 13.68
N SER A 91 4.74 -9.35 12.41
CA SER A 91 4.60 -10.67 11.78
C SER A 91 5.41 -11.75 12.50
N LEU A 92 6.62 -11.43 12.95
CA LEU A 92 7.44 -12.33 13.77
C LEU A 92 6.76 -12.66 15.11
N CYS A 93 6.24 -11.66 15.82
CA CYS A 93 5.54 -11.87 17.09
C CYS A 93 4.31 -12.75 16.91
N VAL A 94 3.51 -12.51 15.86
CA VAL A 94 2.34 -13.33 15.55
C VAL A 94 2.74 -14.77 15.23
N GLY A 95 3.75 -14.97 14.37
CA GLY A 95 4.21 -16.30 13.99
C GLY A 95 4.83 -17.09 15.15
N ILE A 96 5.29 -16.42 16.21
CA ILE A 96 5.79 -17.07 17.43
C ILE A 96 4.65 -17.51 18.36
N VAL A 97 3.54 -16.77 18.39
CA VAL A 97 2.47 -16.98 19.38
C VAL A 97 1.31 -17.82 18.83
N VAL A 98 1.11 -17.85 17.51
CA VAL A 98 0.03 -18.61 16.86
C VAL A 98 0.63 -19.50 15.77
N PRO A 99 0.39 -20.83 15.81
CA PRO A 99 0.80 -21.71 14.74
C PRO A 99 -0.06 -21.47 13.49
N TYR A 100 0.53 -21.62 12.31
CA TYR A 100 -0.17 -21.34 11.04
C TYR A 100 -1.39 -22.25 10.81
N ASN A 101 -1.41 -23.44 11.41
CA ASN A 101 -2.46 -24.45 11.29
C ASN A 101 -3.52 -24.37 12.41
N ASP A 102 -3.56 -23.30 13.20
CA ASP A 102 -4.56 -23.15 14.27
C ASP A 102 -5.99 -23.13 13.68
N PRO A 103 -6.91 -23.99 14.15
CA PRO A 103 -8.28 -24.05 13.63
C PRO A 103 -9.03 -22.71 13.78
N SER A 104 -8.72 -21.92 14.82
CA SER A 104 -9.31 -20.59 15.02
C SER A 104 -8.80 -19.60 13.97
N LEU A 105 -7.54 -19.71 13.58
CA LEU A 105 -6.93 -18.89 12.53
C LEU A 105 -7.49 -19.25 11.15
N ILE A 106 -7.60 -20.54 10.85
CA ILE A 106 -8.17 -21.03 9.57
C ILE A 106 -9.63 -20.59 9.43
N LYS A 107 -10.44 -20.77 10.49
CA LYS A 107 -11.84 -20.28 10.51
C LYS A 107 -11.94 -18.76 10.42
N ALA A 108 -11.00 -18.04 11.00
CA ALA A 108 -10.95 -16.57 10.92
C ALA A 108 -10.67 -16.08 9.49
N ILE A 109 -9.87 -16.83 8.71
CA ILE A 109 -9.58 -16.57 7.30
C ILE A 109 -10.77 -16.94 6.41
N SER A 110 -11.49 -18.03 6.71
CA SER A 110 -12.60 -18.52 5.88
C SER A 110 -13.93 -17.79 6.11
N ASP A 111 -14.27 -17.44 7.35
CA ASP A 111 -15.64 -17.05 7.72
C ASP A 111 -15.81 -15.53 7.94
N ALA A 112 -14.80 -14.69 7.62
CA ALA A 112 -14.72 -13.24 7.86
C ALA A 112 -15.75 -12.68 8.86
N ARG A 113 -15.62 -13.12 10.12
CA ARG A 113 -16.58 -12.73 11.15
C ARG A 113 -16.51 -11.21 11.39
N PRO A 114 -17.64 -10.54 11.68
CA PRO A 114 -17.65 -9.12 11.97
C PRO A 114 -16.70 -8.76 13.13
N GLY A 115 -15.82 -7.79 12.89
CA GLY A 115 -14.89 -7.23 13.88
C GLY A 115 -13.49 -7.85 13.89
N ALA A 116 -12.57 -7.22 14.61
CA ALA A 116 -11.17 -7.65 14.74
C ALA A 116 -10.96 -8.99 15.50
N GLY A 117 -12.03 -9.74 15.77
CA GLY A 117 -11.98 -11.08 16.37
C GLY A 117 -11.25 -12.13 15.52
N SER A 118 -11.07 -11.88 14.22
CA SER A 118 -10.23 -12.68 13.32
C SER A 118 -8.74 -12.31 13.36
N SER A 119 -8.35 -11.29 14.12
CA SER A 119 -6.95 -10.88 14.22
C SER A 119 -6.12 -11.94 14.95
N PRO A 120 -4.96 -12.36 14.40
CA PRO A 120 -4.07 -13.30 15.07
C PRO A 120 -3.64 -12.83 16.47
N TYR A 121 -3.55 -11.52 16.71
CA TYR A 121 -3.27 -10.96 18.03
C TYR A 121 -4.39 -11.23 19.02
N VAL A 122 -5.64 -11.13 18.59
CA VAL A 122 -6.82 -11.39 19.43
C VAL A 122 -6.92 -12.89 19.73
N ILE A 123 -6.71 -13.73 18.72
CA ILE A 123 -6.66 -15.20 18.89
C ILE A 123 -5.58 -15.59 19.90
N ALA A 124 -4.38 -15.01 19.79
CA ALA A 124 -3.29 -15.22 20.73
C ALA A 124 -3.69 -14.85 22.17
N MET A 125 -4.33 -13.69 22.37
CA MET A 125 -4.73 -13.19 23.69
C MET A 125 -5.84 -14.03 24.32
N GLN A 126 -6.80 -14.49 23.50
CA GLN A 126 -7.84 -15.42 23.92
C GLN A 126 -7.25 -16.77 24.34
N ARG A 127 -6.28 -17.30 23.58
CA ARG A 127 -5.56 -18.54 23.93
C ARG A 127 -4.80 -18.40 25.25
N MET A 128 -4.28 -17.22 25.56
CA MET A 128 -3.63 -16.89 26.84
C MET A 128 -4.62 -16.63 27.99
N LYS A 129 -5.94 -16.72 27.74
CA LYS A 129 -7.03 -16.45 28.70
C LYS A 129 -6.99 -15.04 29.31
N ILE A 130 -6.50 -14.05 28.55
CA ILE A 130 -6.52 -12.64 28.99
C ILE A 130 -7.86 -12.03 28.57
N GLN A 131 -8.76 -11.78 29.51
CA GLN A 131 -10.15 -11.41 29.20
C GLN A 131 -10.30 -9.97 28.66
N VAL A 132 -9.57 -9.00 29.21
CA VAL A 132 -9.77 -7.57 28.88
C VAL A 132 -8.98 -7.14 27.64
N LEU A 133 -7.81 -7.71 27.42
CA LEU A 133 -6.86 -7.28 26.38
C LEU A 133 -7.42 -7.38 24.94
N PRO A 134 -8.17 -8.43 24.56
CA PRO A 134 -8.86 -8.50 23.26
C PRO A 134 -9.75 -7.29 22.97
N HIS A 135 -10.51 -6.80 23.96
CA HIS A 135 -11.42 -5.67 23.77
C HIS A 135 -10.66 -4.36 23.54
N ILE A 136 -9.57 -4.14 24.29
CA ILE A 136 -8.69 -2.98 24.10
C ILE A 136 -8.08 -3.00 22.71
N VAL A 137 -7.55 -4.14 22.27
CA VAL A 137 -6.93 -4.29 20.94
C VAL A 137 -7.96 -4.09 19.84
N ASN A 138 -9.16 -4.64 19.98
CA ASN A 138 -10.24 -4.41 19.01
C ASN A 138 -10.59 -2.92 18.91
N ALA A 139 -10.69 -2.20 20.04
CA ALA A 139 -10.94 -0.77 20.04
C ALA A 139 -9.81 0.00 19.32
N LEU A 140 -8.54 -0.32 19.61
CA LEU A 140 -7.38 0.29 18.96
C LEU A 140 -7.36 0.02 17.45
N VAL A 141 -7.67 -1.21 17.01
CA VAL A 141 -7.75 -1.57 15.59
C VAL A 141 -8.86 -0.78 14.91
N LEU A 142 -10.04 -0.65 15.52
CA LEU A 142 -11.13 0.16 14.96
C LEU A 142 -10.76 1.64 14.85
N SER A 143 -10.11 2.21 15.87
CA SER A 143 -9.59 3.58 15.82
C SER A 143 -8.54 3.76 14.72
N ALA A 144 -7.66 2.78 14.53
CA ALA A 144 -6.66 2.80 13.47
C ALA A 144 -7.30 2.73 12.07
N ILE A 145 -8.29 1.86 11.87
CA ILE A 145 -9.04 1.75 10.61
C ILE A 145 -9.75 3.07 10.30
N TYR A 146 -10.38 3.70 11.30
CA TYR A 146 -11.04 4.99 11.13
C TYR A 146 -10.05 6.11 10.74
N SER A 147 -8.90 6.17 11.42
CA SER A 147 -7.83 7.13 11.10
C SER A 147 -7.25 6.92 9.70
N ALA A 148 -7.02 5.68 9.29
CA ALA A 148 -6.58 5.34 7.95
C ALA A 148 -7.62 5.73 6.90
N GLY A 149 -8.90 5.41 7.13
CA GLY A 149 -10.01 5.77 6.25
C GLY A 149 -10.10 7.28 5.99
N ASN A 150 -9.98 8.10 7.04
CA ASN A 150 -9.94 9.55 6.88
C ASN A 150 -8.77 10.02 6.00
N SER A 151 -7.59 9.44 6.19
CA SER A 151 -6.39 9.78 5.41
C SER A 151 -6.55 9.41 3.93
N TYR A 152 -7.17 8.26 3.63
CA TYR A 152 -7.44 7.84 2.24
C TYR A 152 -8.48 8.74 1.56
N VAL A 153 -9.54 9.16 2.26
CA VAL A 153 -10.53 10.09 1.72
C VAL A 153 -9.89 11.45 1.42
N TYR A 154 -9.03 11.94 2.32
CA TYR A 154 -8.25 13.15 2.09
C TYR A 154 -7.38 13.01 0.82
N CYS A 155 -6.58 11.95 0.71
CA CYS A 155 -5.69 11.76 -0.45
C CYS A 155 -6.49 11.65 -1.77
N ALA A 156 -7.52 10.80 -1.82
CA ALA A 156 -8.32 10.60 -3.02
C ALA A 156 -8.99 11.91 -3.49
N SER A 157 -9.58 12.67 -2.56
CA SER A 157 -10.22 13.95 -2.90
C SER A 157 -9.24 14.99 -3.44
N ARG A 158 -8.01 15.04 -2.91
CA ARG A 158 -6.95 15.96 -3.37
C ARG A 158 -6.34 15.55 -4.69
N THR A 159 -6.18 14.26 -4.96
CA THR A 159 -5.78 13.77 -6.28
C THR A 159 -6.80 14.16 -7.34
N LEU A 160 -8.09 13.95 -7.08
CA LEU A 160 -9.16 14.35 -8.01
C LEU A 160 -9.19 15.87 -8.24
N TYR A 161 -9.01 16.65 -7.18
CA TYR A 161 -8.91 18.10 -7.27
C TYR A 161 -7.72 18.58 -8.11
N GLY A 162 -6.53 17.99 -7.90
CA GLY A 162 -5.34 18.30 -8.69
C GLY A 162 -5.52 17.98 -10.17
N LEU A 163 -6.14 16.82 -10.49
CA LEU A 163 -6.49 16.48 -11.87
C LEU A 163 -7.47 17.48 -12.49
N ALA A 164 -8.42 18.01 -11.72
CA ALA A 164 -9.36 19.01 -12.20
C ALA A 164 -8.68 20.37 -12.48
N LEU A 165 -7.71 20.78 -11.65
CA LEU A 165 -6.93 22.00 -11.88
C LEU A 165 -6.08 21.93 -13.15
N GLU A 166 -5.53 20.75 -13.46
CA GLU A 166 -4.78 20.50 -14.70
C GLU A 166 -5.68 20.34 -15.94
N GLY A 167 -7.01 20.52 -15.81
CA GLY A 167 -7.96 20.35 -16.90
C GLY A 167 -8.20 18.89 -17.32
N LYS A 168 -7.76 17.91 -16.51
CA LYS A 168 -7.93 16.47 -16.78
C LYS A 168 -9.28 15.92 -16.33
N MET A 169 -10.01 16.69 -15.54
CA MET A 169 -11.35 16.36 -15.03
C MET A 169 -12.28 17.58 -15.17
N PRO A 170 -13.61 17.39 -15.15
CA PRO A 170 -14.56 18.49 -15.26
C PRO A 170 -14.30 19.63 -14.26
N PHE A 171 -14.37 20.88 -14.72
CA PHE A 171 -14.07 22.06 -13.91
C PHE A 171 -14.94 22.18 -12.65
N CYS A 172 -16.14 21.60 -12.63
CA CYS A 172 -17.00 21.58 -11.45
C CYS A 172 -16.33 20.98 -10.20
N LEU A 173 -15.35 20.08 -10.39
CA LEU A 173 -14.59 19.45 -9.31
C LEU A 173 -13.58 20.39 -8.63
N THR A 174 -13.28 21.54 -9.24
CA THR A 174 -12.41 22.58 -8.65
C THR A 174 -13.13 23.40 -7.57
N ARG A 175 -14.45 23.24 -7.41
CA ARG A 175 -15.21 24.03 -6.44
C ARG A 175 -14.89 23.58 -5.01
N CYS A 176 -14.33 24.51 -4.24
CA CYS A 176 -14.02 24.31 -2.82
C CYS A 176 -15.03 25.00 -1.90
N THR A 177 -15.15 24.50 -0.67
CA THR A 177 -15.84 25.20 0.42
C THR A 177 -15.02 26.40 0.90
N LYS A 178 -15.60 27.24 1.77
CA LYS A 178 -14.89 28.37 2.41
C LYS A 178 -13.61 27.96 3.16
N GLY A 179 -13.54 26.69 3.60
CA GLY A 179 -12.37 26.13 4.28
C GLY A 179 -11.40 25.40 3.34
N GLY A 180 -11.52 25.54 2.01
CA GLY A 180 -10.60 24.92 1.05
C GLY A 180 -10.85 23.42 0.79
N VAL A 181 -12.01 22.89 1.19
CA VAL A 181 -12.31 21.46 0.98
C VAL A 181 -13.02 21.25 -0.37
N PRO A 182 -12.52 20.40 -1.27
CA PRO A 182 -13.15 20.13 -2.57
C PRO A 182 -14.37 19.21 -2.40
N ILE A 183 -15.55 19.79 -2.15
CA ILE A 183 -16.74 19.07 -1.70
C ILE A 183 -17.23 18.00 -2.69
N PHE A 184 -17.16 18.28 -4.00
CA PHE A 184 -17.56 17.33 -5.03
C PHE A 184 -16.61 16.14 -5.11
N CYS A 185 -15.30 16.37 -4.98
CA CYS A 185 -14.30 15.31 -4.95
C CYS A 185 -14.48 14.40 -3.73
N VAL A 186 -14.77 14.98 -2.57
CA VAL A 186 -15.11 14.22 -1.35
C VAL A 186 -16.39 13.40 -1.56
N GLY A 187 -17.44 14.00 -2.13
CA GLY A 187 -18.70 13.30 -2.42
C GLY A 187 -18.52 12.10 -3.35
N ILE A 188 -17.76 12.25 -4.43
CA ILE A 188 -17.44 11.14 -5.35
C ILE A 188 -16.67 10.03 -4.62
N THR A 189 -15.67 10.40 -3.82
CA THR A 189 -14.85 9.44 -3.05
C THR A 189 -15.72 8.64 -2.07
N LEU A 190 -16.65 9.30 -1.38
CA LEU A 190 -17.59 8.65 -0.47
C LEU A 190 -18.61 7.78 -1.22
N ALA A 191 -19.09 8.22 -2.38
CA ALA A 191 -20.00 7.44 -3.21
C ALA A 191 -19.35 6.14 -3.70
N ILE A 192 -18.08 6.18 -4.10
CA ILE A 192 -17.32 4.97 -4.46
C ILE A 192 -17.10 4.08 -3.24
N SER A 193 -16.81 4.67 -2.08
CA SER A 193 -16.68 3.92 -0.81
C SER A 193 -17.96 3.15 -0.43
N ALA A 194 -19.13 3.56 -0.91
CA ALA A 194 -20.39 2.83 -0.70
C ALA A 194 -20.38 1.43 -1.35
N LEU A 195 -19.46 1.13 -2.28
CA LEU A 195 -19.26 -0.23 -2.78
C LEU A 195 -18.85 -1.20 -1.66
N ALA A 196 -18.36 -0.73 -0.52
CA ALA A 196 -18.15 -1.55 0.67
C ALA A 196 -19.44 -2.24 1.16
N PHE A 197 -20.63 -1.71 0.86
CA PHE A 197 -21.90 -2.34 1.20
C PHE A 197 -22.20 -3.63 0.42
N LEU A 198 -21.39 -3.98 -0.59
CA LEU A 198 -21.48 -5.28 -1.28
C LEU A 198 -21.31 -6.47 -0.32
N GLN A 199 -20.64 -6.26 0.82
CA GLN A 199 -20.51 -7.25 1.90
C GLN A 199 -21.84 -7.59 2.60
N LEU A 200 -22.90 -6.80 2.38
CA LEU A 200 -24.23 -7.09 2.93
C LEU A 200 -24.96 -8.17 2.12
N SER A 201 -24.63 -8.30 0.82
CA SER A 201 -25.29 -9.25 -0.09
C SER A 201 -24.42 -10.47 -0.42
N ASN A 202 -23.11 -10.40 -0.19
CA ASN A 202 -22.16 -11.47 -0.41
C ASN A 202 -21.35 -11.73 0.87
N ASP A 203 -20.68 -12.88 0.94
CA ASP A 203 -19.76 -13.17 2.05
C ASP A 203 -18.68 -12.07 2.17
N ALA A 204 -18.50 -11.55 3.39
CA ALA A 204 -17.58 -10.45 3.67
C ALA A 204 -16.12 -10.81 3.33
N ALA A 205 -15.72 -12.08 3.46
CA ALA A 205 -14.37 -12.54 3.15
C ALA A 205 -14.09 -12.41 1.65
N VAL A 206 -15.08 -12.81 0.85
CA VAL A 206 -15.00 -12.80 -0.61
C VAL A 206 -14.91 -11.37 -1.14
N VAL A 207 -15.78 -10.48 -0.65
CA VAL A 207 -15.78 -9.06 -1.04
C VAL A 207 -14.50 -8.36 -0.61
N LEU A 208 -14.02 -8.62 0.61
CA LEU A 208 -12.74 -8.08 1.08
C LEU A 208 -11.58 -8.56 0.20
N SER A 209 -11.53 -9.84 -0.15
CA SER A 209 -10.52 -10.40 -1.05
C SER A 209 -10.53 -9.72 -2.42
N TRP A 210 -11.71 -9.47 -3.00
CA TRP A 210 -11.83 -8.72 -4.26
C TRP A 210 -11.25 -7.31 -4.17
N PHE A 211 -11.57 -6.56 -3.11
CA PHE A 211 -11.02 -5.22 -2.91
C PHE A 211 -9.51 -5.24 -2.66
N VAL A 212 -9.01 -6.17 -1.85
CA VAL A 212 -7.57 -6.31 -1.60
C VAL A 212 -6.83 -6.58 -2.91
N ASN A 213 -7.30 -7.51 -3.74
CA ASN A 213 -6.67 -7.82 -5.03
C ASN A 213 -6.69 -6.61 -5.97
N LEU A 214 -7.83 -5.92 -6.09
CA LEU A 214 -7.97 -4.75 -6.94
C LEU A 214 -7.06 -3.60 -6.48
N VAL A 215 -7.02 -3.30 -5.18
CA VAL A 215 -6.18 -2.24 -4.60
C VAL A 215 -4.70 -2.59 -4.74
N THR A 216 -4.33 -3.86 -4.51
CA THR A 216 -2.94 -4.32 -4.67
C THR A 216 -2.46 -4.13 -6.10
N ALA A 217 -3.23 -4.54 -7.10
CA ALA A 217 -2.90 -4.34 -8.51
C ALA A 217 -2.77 -2.85 -8.85
N SER A 218 -3.74 -2.03 -8.42
CA SER A 218 -3.69 -0.56 -8.62
C SER A 218 -2.44 0.07 -8.01
N GLN A 219 -2.08 -0.33 -6.79
CA GLN A 219 -0.93 0.21 -6.08
C GLN A 219 0.40 -0.19 -6.73
N LEU A 220 0.53 -1.45 -7.17
CA LEU A 220 1.73 -1.90 -7.89
C LEU A 220 1.95 -1.11 -9.19
N LEU A 221 0.86 -0.84 -9.94
CA LEU A 221 0.90 0.00 -11.13
C LEU A 221 1.23 1.47 -10.80
N ASN A 222 0.70 2.00 -9.70
CA ASN A 222 1.04 3.34 -9.21
C ASN A 222 2.56 3.44 -8.94
N PHE A 223 3.13 2.49 -8.17
CA PHE A 223 4.57 2.47 -7.90
C PHE A 223 5.43 2.23 -9.16
N ALA A 224 4.94 1.44 -10.12
CA ALA A 224 5.59 1.32 -11.43
C ALA A 224 5.63 2.67 -12.15
N THR A 225 4.53 3.43 -12.13
CA THR A 225 4.42 4.77 -12.74
C THR A 225 5.37 5.77 -12.08
N ILE A 226 5.40 5.78 -10.75
CA ILE A 226 6.31 6.64 -9.97
C ILE A 226 7.77 6.32 -10.31
N SER A 227 8.12 5.03 -10.33
CA SER A 227 9.47 4.58 -10.65
C SER A 227 9.88 4.94 -12.08
N PHE A 228 8.97 4.76 -13.04
CA PHE A 228 9.20 5.15 -14.43
C PHE A 228 9.39 6.66 -14.57
N THR A 229 8.56 7.46 -13.91
CA THR A 229 8.66 8.93 -13.89
C THR A 229 9.99 9.37 -13.30
N TYR A 230 10.43 8.72 -12.21
CA TYR A 230 11.73 8.98 -11.61
C TYR A 230 12.90 8.61 -12.52
N ILE A 231 12.84 7.48 -13.24
CA ILE A 231 13.87 7.09 -14.22
C ILE A 231 14.00 8.17 -15.31
N ARG A 232 12.88 8.70 -15.80
CA ARG A 232 12.89 9.81 -16.78
C ARG A 232 13.43 11.10 -16.19
N PHE A 233 13.05 11.44 -14.96
CA PHE A 233 13.60 12.60 -14.23
C PHE A 233 15.12 12.49 -14.06
N TYR A 234 15.62 11.32 -13.66
CA TYR A 234 17.05 11.05 -13.55
C TYR A 234 17.78 11.18 -14.89
N ALA A 235 17.19 10.64 -15.97
CA ALA A 235 17.74 10.75 -17.32
C ALA A 235 17.76 12.21 -17.82
N ALA A 236 16.74 13.00 -17.49
CA ALA A 236 16.65 14.41 -17.81
C ALA A 236 17.77 15.22 -17.14
N LEU A 237 17.96 15.04 -15.82
CA LEU A 237 19.05 15.68 -15.07
C LEU A 237 20.41 15.39 -15.69
N LYS A 238 20.65 14.12 -16.04
CA LYS A 238 21.89 13.69 -16.69
C LYS A 238 22.06 14.32 -18.07
N SER A 239 21.00 14.42 -18.86
CA SER A 239 21.04 15.00 -20.21
C SER A 239 21.28 16.52 -20.22
N GLN A 240 20.85 17.22 -19.17
CA GLN A 240 20.98 18.67 -19.02
C GLN A 240 22.19 19.07 -18.15
N GLY A 241 22.97 18.10 -17.67
CA GLY A 241 24.18 18.35 -16.86
C GLY A 241 23.91 18.85 -15.43
N VAL A 242 22.68 18.71 -14.93
CA VAL A 242 22.31 19.14 -13.57
C VAL A 242 22.83 18.12 -12.55
N PRO A 243 23.75 18.50 -11.63
CA PRO A 243 24.31 17.57 -10.67
C PRO A 243 23.25 17.17 -9.65
N ARG A 244 23.17 15.88 -9.29
CA ARG A 244 22.21 15.38 -8.30
C ARG A 244 22.40 15.97 -6.90
N ASP A 245 23.57 16.51 -6.62
CA ASP A 245 23.88 17.18 -5.37
C ASP A 245 23.18 18.54 -5.23
N SER A 246 22.64 19.09 -6.33
CA SER A 246 21.79 20.28 -6.28
C SER A 246 20.39 20.00 -5.76
N LEU A 247 20.01 18.73 -5.57
CA LEU A 247 18.69 18.34 -5.09
C LEU A 247 18.65 18.34 -3.55
N PRO A 248 17.54 18.77 -2.92
CA PRO A 248 17.41 18.77 -1.46
C PRO A 248 17.58 17.38 -0.83
N HIS A 249 17.27 16.32 -1.57
CA HIS A 249 17.43 14.94 -1.12
C HIS A 249 17.89 14.01 -2.24
N LYS A 250 18.84 13.12 -1.93
CA LYS A 250 19.32 12.06 -2.83
C LYS A 250 19.28 10.70 -2.15
N SER A 251 18.70 9.71 -2.83
CA SER A 251 18.82 8.31 -2.41
C SER A 251 20.12 7.69 -2.90
N ARG A 252 20.73 6.84 -2.06
CA ARG A 252 22.08 6.28 -2.23
C ARG A 252 22.20 5.25 -3.36
N LEU A 253 21.13 4.53 -3.68
CA LEU A 253 21.14 3.40 -4.64
C LEU A 253 20.61 3.75 -6.04
N GLN A 254 20.43 5.04 -6.33
CA GLN A 254 19.85 5.49 -7.58
C GLN A 254 20.91 5.51 -8.71
N PRO A 255 20.59 5.05 -9.93
CA PRO A 255 19.25 4.73 -10.42
C PRO A 255 18.84 3.25 -10.28
N PHE A 256 19.72 2.37 -9.80
CA PHE A 256 19.45 0.93 -9.70
C PHE A 256 18.18 0.62 -8.91
N SER A 257 17.96 1.32 -7.78
CA SER A 257 16.74 1.15 -6.98
C SER A 257 15.47 1.49 -7.75
N ALA A 258 15.50 2.46 -8.67
CA ALA A 258 14.33 2.82 -9.47
C ALA A 258 14.02 1.77 -10.55
N TYR A 259 15.05 1.19 -11.19
CA TYR A 259 14.86 0.09 -12.12
C TYR A 259 14.35 -1.17 -11.42
N TYR A 260 14.91 -1.50 -10.26
CA TYR A 260 14.44 -2.62 -9.45
C TYR A 260 12.97 -2.42 -9.03
N ALA A 261 12.61 -1.23 -8.54
CA ALA A 261 11.23 -0.92 -8.17
C ALA A 261 10.29 -1.04 -9.38
N PHE A 262 10.66 -0.47 -10.54
CA PHE A 262 9.85 -0.54 -11.75
C PHE A 262 9.62 -1.98 -12.21
N VAL A 263 10.69 -2.77 -12.40
CA VAL A 263 10.60 -4.14 -12.89
C VAL A 263 9.89 -5.03 -11.85
N GLY A 264 10.22 -4.86 -10.57
CA GLY A 264 9.64 -5.63 -9.48
C GLY A 264 8.13 -5.41 -9.36
N THR A 265 7.67 -4.15 -9.30
CA THR A 265 6.23 -3.87 -9.19
C THR A 265 5.47 -4.21 -10.46
N PHE A 266 6.09 -4.03 -11.64
CA PHE A 266 5.50 -4.41 -12.91
C PHE A 266 5.28 -5.92 -12.99
N ILE A 267 6.30 -6.75 -12.70
CA ILE A 267 6.16 -8.21 -12.69
C ILE A 267 5.14 -8.65 -11.64
N MET A 268 5.23 -8.10 -10.43
CA MET A 268 4.31 -8.44 -9.34
C MET A 268 2.86 -8.09 -9.66
N ALA A 269 2.60 -7.06 -10.47
CA ALA A 269 1.23 -6.74 -10.90
C ALA A 269 0.61 -7.93 -11.67
N PHE A 270 1.35 -8.53 -12.60
CA PHE A 270 0.86 -9.70 -13.35
C PHE A 270 0.83 -10.98 -12.52
N VAL A 271 1.82 -11.18 -11.66
CA VAL A 271 1.91 -12.38 -10.82
C VAL A 271 0.87 -12.34 -9.68
N GLY A 272 0.40 -11.16 -9.27
CA GLY A 272 -0.52 -10.99 -8.14
C GLY A 272 -1.80 -11.83 -8.21
N GLY A 273 -2.32 -12.08 -9.42
CA GLY A 273 -3.52 -12.89 -9.64
C GLY A 273 -3.25 -14.35 -10.01
N TYR A 274 -2.05 -14.89 -9.78
CA TYR A 274 -1.68 -16.23 -10.25
C TYR A 274 -2.58 -17.35 -9.70
N SER A 275 -3.17 -17.14 -8.51
CA SER A 275 -4.00 -18.13 -7.83
C SER A 275 -5.25 -18.52 -8.62
N VAL A 276 -5.73 -17.62 -9.49
CA VAL A 276 -6.88 -17.85 -10.39
C VAL A 276 -6.57 -18.90 -11.46
N PHE A 277 -5.30 -19.06 -11.82
CA PHE A 277 -4.86 -20.02 -12.84
C PHE A 277 -4.52 -21.40 -12.26
N LEU A 278 -4.64 -21.58 -10.94
CA LEU A 278 -4.43 -22.88 -10.31
C LEU A 278 -5.61 -23.83 -10.61
N PRO A 279 -5.36 -25.14 -10.79
CA PRO A 279 -6.41 -26.12 -11.09
C PRO A 279 -7.53 -26.07 -10.03
N GLY A 280 -8.78 -25.87 -10.47
CA GLY A 280 -9.95 -25.84 -9.58
C GLY A 280 -10.29 -24.48 -8.94
N ASN A 281 -9.44 -23.46 -9.08
CA ASN A 281 -9.65 -22.13 -8.48
C ASN A 281 -10.16 -21.06 -9.48
N TRP A 282 -10.61 -21.48 -10.67
CA TRP A 282 -11.11 -20.56 -11.68
C TRP A 282 -12.41 -19.89 -11.23
N SER A 283 -12.37 -18.56 -11.13
CA SER A 283 -13.50 -17.74 -10.72
C SER A 283 -13.49 -16.46 -11.54
N ILE A 284 -14.56 -16.24 -12.32
CA ILE A 284 -14.70 -15.06 -13.17
C ILE A 284 -14.59 -13.75 -12.35
N PRO A 285 -15.28 -13.61 -11.19
CA PRO A 285 -15.10 -12.43 -10.33
C PRO A 285 -13.65 -12.24 -9.89
N SER A 286 -12.99 -13.31 -9.43
CA SER A 286 -11.61 -13.22 -8.93
C SER A 286 -10.61 -12.85 -10.02
N PHE A 287 -10.80 -13.38 -11.23
CA PHE A 287 -10.03 -12.98 -12.42
C PHE A 287 -10.22 -11.49 -12.72
N LEU A 288 -11.48 -11.04 -12.80
CA LEU A 288 -11.79 -9.65 -13.09
C LEU A 288 -11.19 -8.73 -12.03
N PHE A 289 -11.45 -8.95 -10.74
CA PHE A 289 -10.92 -8.05 -9.70
C PHE A 289 -9.39 -8.03 -9.62
N SER A 290 -8.71 -9.13 -9.95
CA SER A 290 -7.24 -9.20 -9.92
C SER A 290 -6.59 -8.55 -11.14
N TYR A 291 -7.19 -8.66 -12.32
CA TYR A 291 -6.57 -8.21 -13.58
C TYR A 291 -7.22 -6.96 -14.20
N THR A 292 -8.38 -6.52 -13.72
CA THR A 292 -9.10 -5.35 -14.28
C THR A 292 -8.22 -4.12 -14.29
N MET A 293 -7.52 -3.80 -13.19
CA MET A 293 -6.67 -2.60 -13.15
C MET A 293 -5.49 -2.68 -14.11
N ILE A 294 -4.96 -3.88 -14.37
CA ILE A 294 -3.87 -4.11 -15.33
C ILE A 294 -4.34 -3.84 -16.77
N GLY A 295 -5.61 -4.11 -17.09
CA GLY A 295 -6.20 -3.77 -18.38
C GLY A 295 -6.68 -2.32 -18.47
N VAL A 296 -7.36 -1.82 -17.44
CA VAL A 296 -7.93 -0.46 -17.41
C VAL A 296 -6.83 0.59 -17.45
N TYR A 297 -5.72 0.40 -16.73
CA TYR A 297 -4.62 1.36 -16.67
C TYR A 297 -4.04 1.73 -18.05
N PRO A 298 -3.58 0.78 -18.90
CA PRO A 298 -3.09 1.11 -20.24
C PRO A 298 -4.20 1.62 -21.16
N ILE A 299 -5.45 1.14 -21.02
CA ILE A 299 -6.58 1.67 -21.81
C ILE A 299 -6.79 3.16 -21.50
N LEU A 300 -6.82 3.54 -20.23
CA LEU A 300 -6.97 4.94 -19.83
C LEU A 300 -5.78 5.78 -20.31
N PHE A 301 -4.56 5.26 -20.21
CA PHE A 301 -3.36 5.95 -20.70
C PHE A 301 -3.41 6.18 -22.22
N ILE A 302 -3.74 5.14 -23.00
CA ILE A 302 -3.83 5.20 -24.46
C ILE A 302 -4.99 6.09 -24.89
N ALA A 303 -6.17 5.94 -24.27
CA ALA A 303 -7.34 6.77 -24.54
C ALA A 303 -7.04 8.25 -24.30
N TRP A 304 -6.43 8.58 -23.16
CA TRP A 304 -5.99 9.94 -22.87
C TRP A 304 -5.04 10.47 -23.94
N LYS A 305 -4.04 9.67 -24.32
CA LYS A 305 -3.04 10.04 -25.32
C LYS A 305 -3.63 10.25 -26.71
N ILE A 306 -4.60 9.44 -27.12
CA ILE A 306 -5.27 9.57 -28.42
C ILE A 306 -6.18 10.79 -28.42
N ILE A 307 -7.01 10.99 -27.38
CA ILE A 307 -7.98 12.09 -27.30
C ILE A 307 -7.26 13.44 -27.23
N HIS A 308 -6.24 13.57 -26.38
CA HIS A 308 -5.54 14.84 -26.15
C HIS A 308 -4.27 15.00 -26.98
N ARG A 309 -3.93 14.01 -27.83
CA ARG A 309 -2.73 14.00 -28.69
C ARG A 309 -1.45 14.43 -27.96
N THR A 310 -1.28 13.95 -26.73
CA THR A 310 -0.15 14.33 -25.89
C THR A 310 1.14 13.68 -26.35
N GLU A 311 2.20 14.46 -26.48
CA GLU A 311 3.52 13.98 -26.89
C GLU A 311 4.36 13.57 -25.69
N TRP A 312 5.31 12.65 -25.92
CA TRP A 312 6.33 12.38 -24.92
C TRP A 312 7.29 13.58 -24.86
N CYS A 313 7.34 14.28 -23.72
CA CYS A 313 8.26 15.40 -23.55
C CYS A 313 9.72 14.94 -23.73
N ASP A 314 10.51 15.65 -24.54
CA ASP A 314 11.94 15.38 -24.73
C ASP A 314 12.70 15.63 -23.42
N LEU A 315 13.61 14.73 -23.06
CA LEU A 315 14.42 14.81 -21.84
C LEU A 315 15.19 16.15 -21.73
N LYS A 316 15.58 16.72 -22.87
CA LYS A 316 16.30 18.02 -22.92
C LYS A 316 15.42 19.23 -22.70
N LYS A 317 14.09 19.09 -22.86
CA LYS A 317 13.10 20.17 -22.75
C LYS A 317 12.30 20.11 -21.45
N ILE A 318 12.57 19.13 -20.59
CA ILE A 318 11.93 19.04 -19.29
C ILE A 318 12.42 20.22 -18.45
N ASP A 319 11.49 21.12 -18.13
CA ASP A 319 11.69 22.18 -17.16
C ASP A 319 11.64 21.58 -15.74
N PHE A 320 12.54 22.06 -14.87
CA PHE A 320 12.61 21.66 -13.47
C PHE A 320 11.90 22.65 -12.53
N PHE A 321 11.00 23.48 -13.08
CA PHE A 321 10.20 24.47 -12.34
C PHE A 321 11.10 25.47 -11.61
N GLU A 322 11.99 26.12 -12.37
CA GLU A 322 13.01 27.01 -11.82
C GLU A 322 12.39 28.22 -11.13
N SER A 323 11.29 28.77 -11.65
CA SER A 323 10.52 29.85 -11.03
C SER A 323 9.95 29.51 -9.66
N GLU A 324 9.29 28.35 -9.55
CA GLU A 324 8.67 27.86 -8.33
C GLU A 324 9.74 27.46 -7.31
N ARG A 325 10.87 26.93 -7.80
CA ARG A 325 12.03 26.66 -6.96
C ARG A 325 12.56 27.94 -6.31
N ILE A 326 12.70 29.02 -7.09
CA ILE A 326 13.17 30.33 -6.60
C ILE A 326 12.17 30.93 -5.61
N GLU A 327 10.86 30.72 -5.80
CA GLU A 327 9.85 31.16 -4.84
C GLU A 327 9.99 30.43 -3.49
N ILE A 328 10.19 29.10 -3.53
CA ILE A 328 10.45 28.30 -2.33
C ILE A 328 11.78 28.71 -1.67
N ASP A 329 12.82 28.97 -2.47
CA ASP A 329 14.12 29.44 -1.96
C ASP A 329 13.95 30.75 -1.17
N ARG A 330 13.22 31.72 -1.73
CA ARG A 330 12.91 33.00 -1.06
C ARG A 330 12.08 32.82 0.22
N TYR A 331 11.11 31.91 0.19
CA TYR A 331 10.31 31.60 1.38
C TYR A 331 11.16 30.97 2.49
N GLU A 332 12.03 30.00 2.15
CA GLU A 332 12.93 29.36 3.13
C GLU A 332 13.97 30.34 3.69
N GLU A 333 14.47 31.29 2.88
CA GLU A 333 15.33 32.38 3.33
C GLU A 333 14.61 33.28 4.34
N SER A 334 13.33 33.59 4.12
CA SER A 334 12.53 34.42 5.03
C SER A 334 12.29 33.78 6.41
N LEU A 335 12.37 32.45 6.50
CA LEU A 335 12.19 31.70 7.75
C LEU A 335 13.49 31.51 8.55
N ASN A 336 14.65 31.77 7.95
CA ASN A 336 15.95 31.70 8.63
C ASN A 336 16.47 33.09 9.08
N LEU A 337 15.65 34.14 8.95
CA LEU A 337 15.86 35.50 9.51
C LEU A 337 15.16 35.65 10.86
#